data_AF-A0A5E4QUY0-F1
#
_entry.id   AF-A0A5E4QUY0-F1
#
_cell.length_a   1.000
_cell.length_b   1.000
_cell.length_c   1.000
_cell.angle_alpha   90.00
_cell.angle_beta   90.00
_cell.angle_gamma   90.00
#
_symmetry.space_group_name_H-M   'P 1'
#
loop_
_entity.id
_entity.type
_entity.pdbx_description
1 polymer ?
#
loop_
_entity_poly.entity_id
_entity_poly.type
_entity_poly.pdbx_seq_one_letter_code
_entity_poly.pdbx_strand_id
1 'polypeptide(L)'
;MEIYDIVARWPGSVHDSRIFTNSKCYIRFEEGEIAGLLIGDSGYAQSSNMYTPVHNPQSQPEFRYNRAHISTRNIIERFNGGMEKKICMFE
;
A
#
# COMPACT_ATOMS: atom_id res chain seq x y z
N MET A 1 -3.45 11.48 -9.15
CA MET A 1 -3.52 10.57 -7.99
C MET A 1 -4.95 10.61 -7.53
N GLU A 2 -5.63 9.46 -7.52
CA GLU A 2 -7.04 9.35 -7.17
C GLU A 2 -7.17 8.47 -5.92
N ILE A 3 -8.10 8.81 -5.03
CA ILE A 3 -8.32 8.08 -3.78
C ILE A 3 -9.50 7.13 -4.02
N TYR A 4 -9.28 5.83 -3.83
CA TYR A 4 -10.28 4.79 -4.09
C TYR A 4 -11.11 4.41 -2.86
N ASP A 5 -10.53 4.46 -1.66
CA ASP A 5 -11.22 4.10 -0.42
C ASP A 5 -10.58 4.77 0.80
N ILE A 6 -11.39 5.11 1.80
CA ILE A 6 -10.96 5.69 3.08
C ILE A 6 -11.66 4.92 4.19
N VAL A 7 -10.92 4.05 4.88
CA VAL A 7 -11.46 3.20 5.95
C VAL A 7 -11.10 3.76 7.32
N ALA A 8 -12.02 4.50 7.96
CA ALA A 8 -11.83 5.12 9.27
C ALA A 8 -12.53 4.39 10.44
N ARG A 9 -13.07 3.18 10.23
CA ARG A 9 -14.01 2.54 11.18
C ARG A 9 -13.37 1.72 12.31
N TRP A 10 -12.06 1.52 12.32
CA TRP A 10 -11.41 0.58 13.24
C TRP A 10 -10.84 1.30 14.48
N PRO A 11 -11.37 1.01 15.69
CA PRO A 11 -10.78 1.52 16.92
C PRO A 11 -9.47 0.76 17.21
N GLY A 12 -8.35 1.49 17.20
CA GLY A 12 -7.02 1.16 17.77
C GLY A 12 -6.51 -0.28 17.70
N SER A 13 -5.34 -0.47 17.06
CA SER A 13 -4.53 -1.72 17.02
C SER A 13 -4.99 -2.81 16.03
N VAL A 14 -5.65 -2.46 14.94
CA VAL A 14 -5.85 -3.39 13.82
C VAL A 14 -4.75 -3.19 12.80
N HIS A 15 -4.07 -4.28 12.42
CA HIS A 15 -3.04 -4.24 11.38
C HIS A 15 -3.62 -3.73 10.06
N ASP A 16 -2.90 -2.82 9.44
CA ASP A 16 -3.19 -2.19 8.16
C ASP A 16 -3.54 -3.21 7.05
N SER A 17 -2.82 -4.34 7.00
CA SER A 17 -3.12 -5.45 6.08
C SER A 17 -4.49 -6.09 6.28
N ARG A 18 -4.97 -6.17 7.53
CA ARG A 18 -6.31 -6.68 7.84
C ARG A 18 -7.38 -5.68 7.45
N ILE A 19 -7.13 -4.38 7.62
CA ILE A 19 -8.05 -3.32 7.18
C ILE A 19 -8.16 -3.35 5.65
N PHE A 20 -7.04 -3.47 4.94
CA PHE A 20 -7.01 -3.56 3.48
C PHE A 20 -7.80 -4.77 2.95
N THR A 21 -7.56 -5.97 3.49
CA THR A 21 -8.27 -7.20 3.09
C THR A 21 -9.79 -7.09 3.32
N ASN A 22 -10.22 -6.27 4.28
CA ASN A 22 -11.64 -6.04 4.59
C ASN A 22 -12.20 -4.75 3.96
N SER A 23 -11.42 -4.06 3.12
CA SER A 23 -11.83 -2.83 2.46
C SER A 23 -12.67 -3.13 1.21
N LYS A 24 -13.53 -2.18 0.82
CA LYS A 24 -14.27 -2.30 -0.44
C LYS A 24 -13.32 -2.16 -1.64
N CYS A 25 -12.22 -1.41 -1.48
CA CYS A 25 -11.17 -1.32 -2.48
C CYS A 25 -10.63 -2.70 -2.87
N TYR A 26 -10.28 -3.53 -1.88
CA TYR A 26 -9.73 -4.86 -2.14
C TYR A 26 -10.71 -5.75 -2.90
N ILE A 27 -11.99 -5.75 -2.51
CA ILE A 27 -13.02 -6.53 -3.20
C ILE A 27 -13.16 -6.08 -4.67
N ARG A 28 -13.27 -4.77 -4.91
CA ARG A 28 -13.40 -4.22 -6.28
C ARG A 28 -12.15 -4.45 -7.13
N PHE A 29 -10.99 -4.50 -6.49
CA PHE A 29 -9.73 -4.84 -7.14
C PHE A 29 -9.69 -6.32 -7.54
N GLU A 30 -10.09 -7.24 -6.65
CA GLU A 30 -10.19 -8.67 -6.94
C GLU A 30 -11.26 -8.99 -8.00
N GLU A 31 -12.37 -8.25 -8.01
CA GLU A 31 -13.42 -8.34 -9.03
C GLU A 31 -13.00 -7.75 -10.39
N GLY A 32 -11.82 -7.13 -10.47
CA GLY A 32 -11.27 -6.56 -11.70
C GLY A 32 -11.89 -5.22 -12.12
N GLU A 33 -12.68 -4.59 -11.26
CA GLU A 33 -13.21 -3.24 -11.53
C GLU A 33 -12.11 -2.17 -11.49
N ILE A 34 -11.08 -2.41 -10.67
CA ILE A 34 -9.91 -1.54 -10.54
C ILE A 34 -8.72 -2.28 -11.13
N ALA A 35 -8.34 -1.92 -12.35
CA ALA A 35 -7.13 -2.46 -12.98
C ALA A 35 -5.89 -1.71 -12.46
N GLY A 36 -4.92 -2.45 -11.93
CA GLY A 36 -3.67 -1.84 -11.48
C GLY A 36 -2.74 -2.80 -10.74
N LEU A 37 -1.65 -2.24 -10.24
CA LEU A 37 -0.74 -2.90 -9.32
C LEU A 37 -0.80 -2.19 -7.99
N LEU A 38 -0.82 -2.96 -6.91
CA LEU A 38 -0.80 -2.45 -5.55
C LEU A 38 0.62 -2.43 -5.03
N ILE A 39 0.97 -1.36 -4.33
CA ILE A 39 2.25 -1.18 -3.66
C ILE A 39 1.95 -1.16 -2.17
N GLY A 40 2.42 -2.20 -1.47
CA GLY A 40 2.23 -2.37 -0.04
C GLY A 40 3.55 -2.33 0.72
N ASP A 41 3.47 -2.17 2.03
CA ASP A 41 4.61 -2.35 2.92
C ASP A 41 4.97 -3.81 3.18
N SER A 42 6.09 -4.02 3.86
CA SER A 42 6.49 -5.30 4.46
C SER A 42 5.40 -5.95 5.32
N GLY A 43 4.47 -5.17 5.89
CA GLY A 43 3.32 -5.68 6.65
C GLY A 43 2.21 -6.33 5.82
N TYR A 44 2.30 -6.30 4.48
CA TYR A 44 1.30 -6.87 3.57
C TYR A 44 1.70 -8.24 3.06
N ALA A 45 0.69 -9.07 2.80
CA ALA A 45 0.90 -10.34 2.10
C ALA A 45 1.25 -10.03 0.63
N GLN A 46 2.36 -10.60 0.15
CA GLN A 46 2.71 -10.53 -1.26
C GLN A 46 1.72 -11.35 -2.08
N SER A 47 1.13 -10.75 -3.11
CA SER A 47 0.23 -11.41 -4.05
C SER A 47 0.64 -11.09 -5.48
N SER A 48 0.02 -11.73 -6.47
CA SER A 48 0.27 -11.50 -7.90
C SER A 48 0.18 -10.02 -8.29
N ASN A 49 -0.62 -9.27 -7.52
CA ASN A 49 -0.96 -7.89 -7.78
C ASN A 49 -0.48 -6.95 -6.66
N MET A 50 0.14 -7.46 -5.58
CA MET A 50 0.61 -6.71 -4.42
C MET A 50 2.13 -6.83 -4.27
N TYR A 51 2.81 -5.72 -4.51
CA TYR A 51 4.27 -5.61 -4.48
C TYR A 51 4.75 -5.00 -3.17
N THR A 52 5.49 -5.80 -2.40
CA THR A 52 6.10 -5.41 -1.13
C THR A 52 7.61 -5.27 -1.29
N PRO A 53 8.29 -4.47 -0.42
CA PRO A 53 9.74 -4.34 -0.46
C PRO A 53 10.41 -5.67 -0.07
N VAL A 54 11.60 -5.92 -0.64
CA VAL A 54 12.41 -7.09 -0.27
C VAL A 54 13.02 -6.84 1.10
N HIS A 55 12.68 -7.68 2.09
CA HIS A 55 13.10 -7.50 3.49
C HIS A 55 14.62 -7.61 3.69
N ASN A 56 15.31 -8.44 2.91
CA ASN A 56 16.76 -8.62 2.99
C ASN A 56 17.39 -8.69 1.59
N PRO A 57 17.58 -7.54 0.90
CA PRO A 57 18.16 -7.51 -0.43
C PRO A 57 19.62 -7.98 -0.36
N GLN A 58 19.97 -8.99 -1.16
CA GLN A 58 21.32 -9.56 -1.28
C GLN A 58 21.95 -9.25 -2.64
N SER A 59 21.13 -8.88 -3.63
CA SER A 59 21.55 -8.64 -5.01
C SER A 59 21.31 -7.19 -5.45
N GLN A 60 22.15 -6.70 -6.37
CA GLN A 60 22.02 -5.34 -6.91
C GLN A 60 20.62 -5.04 -7.50
N PRO A 61 19.94 -5.98 -8.20
CA PRO A 61 18.56 -5.80 -8.65
C PRO A 61 17.56 -5.57 -7.51
N GLU A 62 17.68 -6.28 -6.38
CA GLU A 62 16.79 -6.11 -5.22
C GLU A 62 16.97 -4.74 -4.57
N PHE A 63 18.22 -4.26 -4.47
CA PHE A 63 18.49 -2.90 -4.01
C PHE A 63 17.86 -1.84 -4.92
N ARG A 64 17.93 -2.03 -6.24
CA ARG A 64 17.29 -1.13 -7.21
C ARG A 64 15.77 -1.17 -7.09
N TYR A 65 15.20 -2.35 -6.91
CA TYR A 65 13.77 -2.54 -6.69
C TYR A 65 13.31 -1.82 -5.42
N ASN A 66 13.96 -2.04 -4.28
CA ASN A 66 13.61 -1.36 -3.03
C ASN A 66 13.77 0.16 -3.14
N ARG A 67 14.79 0.66 -3.86
CA ARG A 67 14.97 2.09 -4.08
C ARG A 67 13.85 2.70 -4.92
N ALA A 68 13.39 2.00 -5.96
CA ALA A 68 12.24 2.42 -6.76
C ALA A 68 10.93 2.37 -5.93
N HIS A 69 10.79 1.35 -5.09
CA HIS A 69 9.66 1.19 -4.17
C HIS A 69 9.57 2.37 -3.19
N ILE A 70 10.67 2.70 -2.51
CA ILE A 70 10.79 3.88 -1.60
C ILE A 70 10.45 5.18 -2.33
N SER A 71 10.99 5.38 -3.55
CA SER A 71 10.70 6.59 -4.32
C SER A 71 9.21 6.73 -4.64
N THR A 72 8.52 5.62 -4.87
CA THR A 72 7.09 5.61 -5.17
C THR A 72 6.28 5.88 -3.90
N ARG A 73 6.65 5.27 -2.77
CA ARG A 73 6.05 5.56 -1.45
C ARG A 73 6.20 7.02 -1.04
N ASN A 74 7.38 7.62 -1.25
CA ASN A 74 7.61 9.03 -0.93
C ASN A 74 6.63 9.98 -1.65
N ILE A 75 6.14 9.62 -2.84
CA ILE A 75 5.14 10.42 -3.57
C ILE A 75 3.77 10.32 -2.85
N ILE A 76 3.41 9.12 -2.41
CA ILE A 76 2.17 8.83 -1.65
C ILE A 76 2.20 9.54 -0.30
N GLU A 77 3.32 9.42 0.44
CA GLU A 77 3.50 10.06 1.75
C GLU A 77 3.46 11.59 1.64
N ARG A 78 4.09 12.18 0.61
CA ARG A 78 4.01 13.63 0.34
C ARG A 78 2.58 14.08 0.01
N PHE A 79 1.85 13.28 -0.76
CA PHE A 79 0.45 13.56 -1.05
C PHE A 79 -0.41 13.51 0.22
N ASN A 80 -0.12 12.57 1.13
CA ASN A 80 -0.79 12.45 2.41
C ASN A 80 -0.42 13.56 3.41
N GLY A 81 0.86 13.94 3.47
CA GLY A 81 1.39 14.94 4.39
C GLY A 81 0.91 16.38 4.13
N GLY A 82 0.36 16.66 2.95
CA GLY A 82 -0.31 17.93 2.63
C GLY A 82 -1.75 18.03 3.17
N MET A 83 -2.30 16.94 3.70
CA MET A 83 -3.65 16.88 4.25
C MET A 83 -3.56 16.71 5.77
N GLU A 84 -3.82 17.79 6.53
CA GLU A 84 -3.80 17.80 8.02
C GLU A 84 -4.84 16.86 8.68
N LYS A 85 -5.50 15.99 7.92
CA LYS A 85 -6.37 14.94 8.41
C LYS A 85 -6.00 13.63 7.72
N LYS A 86 -5.20 12.83 8.44
CA LYS A 86 -4.93 11.39 8.30
C LYS A 86 -5.77 10.71 7.20
N ILE A 87 -5.17 10.49 6.04
CA ILE A 87 -5.62 9.48 5.09
C ILE A 87 -4.62 8.32 5.18
N CYS A 88 -5.07 7.17 5.67
CA CYS A 88 -4.23 5.96 5.70
C CYS A 88 -4.10 5.43 4.28
N MET A 89 -3.06 5.87 3.57
CA MET A 89 -2.40 5.01 2.59
C MET A 89 -1.40 4.16 3.37
N PHE A 90 -1.95 3.14 4.03
CA PHE A 90 -1.34 1.88 4.40
C PHE A 90 0.20 1.84 4.41
N GLU A 91 0.76 2.25 5.55
CA GLU A 91 2.17 2.05 5.87
C GLU A 91 2.48 0.61 6.26
#